data_AF-A0A1G0EUW5-F1
#
_entry.id   AF-A0A1G0EUW5-F1
#
_cell.length_a   1.000
_cell.length_b   1.000
_cell.length_c   1.000
_cell.angle_alpha   90.00
_cell.angle_beta   90.00
_cell.angle_gamma   90.00
#
_symmetry.space_group_name_H-M   'P 1'
#
loop_
_entity.id
_entity.type
_entity.pdbx_description
1 polymer ?
#
loop_
_entity_poly.entity_id
_entity_poly.type
_entity_poly.pdbx_seq_one_letter_code
_entity_poly.pdbx_strand_id
1 'polypeptide(L)' 'MTTQVEILESEALQLPAAERALLVQALIASLDAEAGVEEEWVVEVERRHAQIESGEVQMIPGPETLEKIRAKYA' A
#
# COMPACT_ATOMS: atom_id res chain seq x y z
N MET A 1 18.70 18.49 -16.68
CA MET A 1 18.70 17.21 -17.43
C MET A 1 17.43 16.51 -17.05
N THR A 2 16.63 16.09 -18.03
CA THR A 2 15.43 15.30 -17.77
C THR A 2 15.85 13.88 -17.41
N THR A 3 15.27 13.36 -16.34
CA THR A 3 15.49 11.99 -15.89
C THR A 3 14.69 11.02 -16.75
N GLN A 4 15.12 9.75 -16.81
CA GLN A 4 14.38 8.71 -17.52
C GLN A 4 12.95 8.54 -16.97
N VAL A 5 12.76 8.78 -15.66
CA VAL A 5 11.46 8.70 -15.00
C VAL A 5 10.51 9.78 -15.52
N GLU A 6 10.97 11.03 -15.61
CA GLU A 6 10.16 12.15 -16.11
C GLU A 6 9.73 11.94 -17.59
N ILE A 7 10.59 11.31 -18.40
CA ILE A 7 10.25 10.96 -19.80
C ILE A 7 9.13 9.91 -19.83
N LEU A 8 9.30 8.81 -19.08
CA LEU A 8 8.32 7.72 -19.03
C LEU A 8 6.98 8.17 -18.43
N GLU A 9 7.01 9.05 -17.43
CA GLU A 9 5.80 9.64 -16.86
C GLU A 9 5.04 10.43 -17.91
N SER A 10 5.73 11.32 -18.64
CA SER A 10 5.11 12.11 -19.70
C SER A 10 4.46 11.23 -20.77
N GLU A 11 5.12 10.14 -21.18
CA GLU A 11 4.60 9.19 -22.16
C GLU A 11 3.40 8.41 -21.61
N ALA A 12 3.50 7.90 -20.38
CA ALA A 12 2.42 7.17 -19.72
C ALA A 12 1.16 8.03 -19.56
N LEU A 13 1.30 9.32 -19.26
CA LEU A 13 0.17 10.24 -19.12
C LEU A 13 -0.58 10.50 -20.44
N GLN A 14 0.05 10.27 -21.60
CA GLN A 14 -0.63 10.37 -22.91
C GLN A 14 -1.48 9.13 -23.23
N LEU A 15 -1.30 8.00 -22.53
CA LEU A 15 -2.04 6.78 -22.80
C LEU A 15 -3.52 6.90 -22.37
N PRO A 16 -4.44 6.16 -22.99
CA PRO A 16 -5.81 5.99 -22.48
C PRO A 16 -5.82 5.48 -21.04
N ALA A 17 -6.88 5.82 -20.29
CA ALA A 17 -6.97 5.48 -18.87
C ALA A 17 -6.84 3.97 -18.58
N ALA A 18 -7.38 3.11 -19.47
CA ALA A 18 -7.28 1.66 -19.33
C ALA A 18 -5.83 1.16 -19.48
N GLU A 19 -5.07 1.69 -20.43
CA GLU A 19 -3.67 1.31 -20.65
C GLU A 19 -2.78 1.80 -19.51
N ARG A 20 -3.03 3.00 -18.98
CA ARG A 20 -2.36 3.46 -17.76
C ARG A 20 -2.61 2.53 -16.57
N ALA A 21 -3.83 2.05 -16.40
CA ALA A 21 -4.16 1.12 -15.32
C ALA A 21 -3.38 -0.21 -15.45
N LEU A 22 -3.24 -0.74 -16.68
CA LEU A 22 -2.43 -1.92 -16.95
C LEU A 22 -0.95 -1.68 -16.63
N LEU A 23 -0.40 -0.53 -17.03
CA LEU A 23 0.99 -0.16 -16.73
C LEU A 23 1.23 -0.03 -15.22
N VAL A 24 0.32 0.64 -14.49
CA VAL A 24 0.39 0.76 -13.04
C VAL A 24 0.35 -0.62 -12.37
N GLN A 25 -0.53 -1.52 -12.82
CA GLN A 25 -0.61 -2.87 -12.28
C GLN A 25 0.71 -3.64 -12.47
N ALA A 26 1.30 -3.57 -13.67
CA ALA A 26 2.57 -4.23 -13.96
C ALA A 26 3.72 -3.67 -13.11
N LEU A 27 3.77 -2.35 -12.93
CA LEU A 27 4.77 -1.69 -12.09
C LEU A 27 4.61 -2.08 -10.61
N ILE A 28 3.40 -2.07 -10.06
CA ILE A 28 3.14 -2.52 -8.69
C ILE A 28 3.58 -3.98 -8.50
N ALA A 29 3.17 -4.87 -9.40
CA ALA A 29 3.56 -6.28 -9.33
C ALA A 29 5.09 -6.48 -9.40
N SER A 30 5.82 -5.58 -10.08
CA SER A 30 7.30 -5.63 -10.12
C SER A 30 7.95 -5.18 -8.80
N LEU A 31 7.26 -4.37 -8.00
CA LEU A 31 7.72 -3.92 -6.67
C LEU A 31 7.39 -4.94 -5.59
N ASP A 32 6.29 -5.67 -5.73
CA ASP A 32 5.88 -6.73 -4.79
C ASP A 32 6.84 -7.94 -4.77
N ALA A 33 7.80 -8.01 -5.69
CA ALA A 33 8.77 -9.10 -5.78
C ALA A 33 9.92 -9.03 -4.75
N GLU A 34 9.91 -8.06 -3.81
CA GLU A 34 10.86 -8.00 -2.70
C GLU A 34 10.62 -9.16 -1.72
N ALA A 35 11.26 -10.29 -2.03
CA ALA A 35 11.24 -11.52 -1.26
C ALA A 35 11.69 -11.27 0.20
N GLY A 36 10.76 -11.40 1.14
CA GLY A 36 11.01 -11.30 2.58
C GLY A 36 9.92 -10.57 3.36
N VAL A 37 9.22 -9.62 2.73
CA VAL A 37 8.16 -8.86 3.39
C VAL A 37 6.95 -9.75 3.72
N GLU A 38 6.64 -10.74 2.88
CA GLU A 38 5.51 -11.64 3.07
C GLU A 38 5.63 -12.48 4.36
N GLU A 39 6.82 -12.99 4.67
CA GLU A 39 7.06 -13.77 5.89
C GLU A 39 6.94 -12.89 7.14
N GLU A 40 7.51 -11.69 7.09
CA GLU A 40 7.39 -10.70 8.17
C GLU A 40 5.93 -10.27 8.38
N TRP A 41 5.15 -10.15 7.31
CA TRP A 41 3.72 -9.86 7.37
C TRP A 41 2.95 -10.98 8.05
N VAL A 42 3.23 -12.24 7.73
CA VAL A 42 2.61 -13.39 8.40
C VAL A 42 2.90 -13.35 9.90
N VAL A 43 4.16 -13.16 10.28
CA VAL A 43 4.56 -13.06 11.70
C VAL A 43 3.79 -11.93 12.41
N GLU A 44 3.70 -10.76 11.80
CA GLU A 44 3.02 -9.61 12.38
C GLU A 44 1.49 -9.80 12.48
N VAL A 45 0.87 -10.45 11.49
CA VAL A 45 -0.57 -10.77 11.52
C VAL A 45 -0.88 -11.71 12.67
N GLU A 46 -0.12 -12.81 12.80
CA GLU A 46 -0.29 -13.77 13.90
C GLU A 46 -0.09 -13.12 15.26
N ARG A 47 0.95 -12.29 15.40
CA ARG A 47 1.23 -11.53 16.63
C ARG A 47 0.05 -10.62 17.00
N ARG A 48 -0.48 -9.85 16.05
CA ARG A 48 -1.61 -8.93 16.30
C ARG A 48 -2.90 -9.68 16.61
N HIS A 49 -3.13 -10.81 15.94
CA HIS A 49 -4.30 -11.64 16.20
C HIS A 49 -4.30 -12.16 17.64
N ALA A 50 -3.18 -12.73 18.10
CA ALA A 50 -3.03 -13.20 19.46
C ALA A 50 -3.23 -12.10 20.52
N GLN A 51 -2.74 -10.87 20.27
CA GLN A 51 -2.96 -9.73 21.16
C GLN A 51 -4.43 -9.32 21.27
N ILE A 52 -5.19 -9.44 20.18
CA ILE A 52 -6.63 -9.15 20.16
C ILE A 52 -7.38 -10.23 20.94
N GLU A 53 -7.08 -11.51 20.68
CA GLU A 53 -7.73 -12.64 21.36
C GLU A 53 -7.45 -12.66 22.88
N SER A 54 -6.22 -12.30 23.28
CA SER A 54 -5.84 -12.23 24.68
C SER A 54 -6.40 -11.00 25.42
N GLY A 55 -6.89 -10.01 24.68
CA GLY A 55 -7.31 -8.72 25.24
C GLY A 55 -6.14 -7.82 25.68
N GLU A 56 -4.90 -8.15 25.28
CA GLU A 56 -3.71 -7.32 25.55
C GLU A 56 -3.83 -5.92 24.93
N VAL A 57 -4.52 -5.82 23.79
CA VAL A 57 -4.75 -4.55 23.09
C VAL A 57 -6.22 -4.16 23.10
N GLN A 58 -6.48 -2.86 23.28
CA GLN A 58 -7.82 -2.31 23.13
C GLN A 58 -8.06 -1.93 21.66
N MET A 59 -9.06 -2.56 21.05
CA MET A 59 -9.48 -2.21 19.70
C MET A 59 -10.18 -0.85 19.68
N ILE A 60 -9.94 -0.10 18.61
CA ILE A 60 -10.63 1.14 18.29
C ILE A 60 -11.64 0.89 17.16
N PRO A 61 -12.83 1.51 17.18
CA PRO A 61 -13.78 1.41 16.08
C PRO A 61 -13.17 1.86 14.75
N GLY A 62 -13.35 1.05 13.71
CA GLY A 62 -12.81 1.33 12.37
C GLY A 62 -13.18 2.72 11.82
N PRO A 63 -14.46 3.13 11.87
CA PRO A 63 -14.87 4.46 11.39
C PRO A 63 -14.18 5.61 12.12
N GLU A 64 -14.11 5.57 13.46
CA GLU A 64 -13.44 6.58 14.28
C GLU A 64 -11.95 6.68 13.93
N THR A 65 -11.31 5.54 13.66
CA THR A 65 -9.90 5.48 13.27
C THR A 65 -9.67 6.16 11.92
N LEU A 66 -10.51 5.87 10.93
CA LEU A 66 -10.41 6.48 9.60
C LEU A 66 -10.64 7.99 9.65
N GLU A 67 -11.58 8.46 10.47
CA GLU A 67 -11.80 9.90 10.69
C GLU A 67 -10.57 10.57 11.27
N LYS A 68 -9.95 9.98 12.31
CA LYS A 68 -8.72 10.51 12.92
C LYS A 68 -7.55 10.58 11.93
N ILE A 69 -7.37 9.55 11.10
CA ILE A 69 -6.31 9.52 10.07
C ILE A 69 -6.55 10.65 9.07
N ARG A 70 -7.77 10.78 8.54
CA ARG A 70 -8.11 11.84 7.58
C ARG A 70 -7.87 13.22 8.19
N ALA A 71 -8.30 13.47 9.42
CA ALA A 71 -8.09 14.76 10.07
C ALA A 71 -6.59 15.10 10.29
N LYS A 72 -5.74 14.08 10.47
CA LYS A 72 -4.31 14.27 10.74
C LYS A 72 -3.46 14.45 9.48
N TYR A 73 -3.86 13.85 8.35
CA TYR A 73 -3.07 13.80 7.12
C TYR A 73 -3.78 14.43 5.90
N ALA A 74 -4.83 15.23 6.14
CA ALA A 74 -5.49 16.03 5.09
C ALA A 74 -4.61 17.19 4.61
#